data_AF-A0A0H4J027-F1
#
_entry.id   AF-A0A0H4J027-F1
#
_cell.length_a   1.000
_cell.length_b   1.000
_cell.length_c   1.000
_cell.angle_alpha   90.00
_cell.angle_beta   90.00
_cell.angle_gamma   90.00
#
_symmetry.space_group_name_H-M   'P 1'
#
loop_
_entity.id
_entity.type
_entity.pdbx_description
1 polymer ?
#
loop_
_entity_poly.entity_id
_entity_poly.type
_entity_poly.pdbx_seq_one_letter_code
_entity_poly.pdbx_strand_id
1 'polypeptide(L)'
;MSCNFYQIAYSEESLTPIHPGFKIFNQIGKPYLDERETSHMIDFFDAGHVKDDGNFYSLVSPKFINKLKVDFTDINLFINRNDGSDLILFNTDPKWAYFFFNAWDQGESFHRGLKKIAGMLNTSSNFIRFDSRHEPKNLVYSNYWAAKYSFWKKYVLELKKTRKKILCMKADKKKYFYRKAENHFAPIYPFVMERMLSNYLCKNPKINCSNYPYSKLQVIKMATNITDKIILWKFIDIIDTLDNNNDYKSLKSVIEKIDFLRSKVKRQNILGRLLTNVNLLFK
;
A
#
# COMPACT_ATOMS: atom_id res chain seq x y z
N MET A 1 -13.75 -22.78 4.94
CA MET A 1 -13.28 -22.19 3.67
C MET A 1 -11.82 -21.82 3.85
N SER A 2 -10.97 -21.87 2.82
CA SER A 2 -9.52 -21.66 2.98
C SER A 2 -9.02 -20.65 1.96
N CYS A 3 -8.24 -19.66 2.41
CA CYS A 3 -7.48 -18.83 1.48
C CYS A 3 -6.28 -19.62 0.95
N ASN A 4 -6.14 -19.65 -0.38
CA ASN A 4 -4.97 -20.18 -1.04
C ASN A 4 -3.89 -19.09 -1.09
N PHE A 5 -2.96 -19.14 -0.14
CA PHE A 5 -1.81 -18.25 -0.13
C PHE A 5 -0.68 -18.79 -1.02
N TYR A 6 -0.21 -17.92 -1.92
CA TYR A 6 0.95 -18.16 -2.76
C TYR A 6 2.05 -17.16 -2.41
N GLN A 7 3.22 -17.67 -2.04
CA GLN A 7 4.41 -16.87 -1.81
C GLN A 7 5.18 -16.69 -3.12
N ILE A 8 5.46 -15.45 -3.48
CA ILE A 8 6.38 -15.11 -4.56
C ILE A 8 7.79 -15.54 -4.15
N ALA A 9 8.40 -16.44 -4.93
CA ALA A 9 9.83 -16.71 -4.84
C ALA A 9 10.55 -15.95 -5.94
N TYR A 10 11.39 -14.97 -5.57
CA TYR A 10 12.17 -14.13 -6.50
C TYR A 10 13.69 -14.36 -6.38
N SER A 11 14.10 -15.21 -5.43
CA SER A 11 15.47 -15.67 -5.21
C SER A 11 15.45 -17.07 -4.59
N GLU A 12 16.58 -17.78 -4.62
CA GLU A 12 16.67 -19.13 -4.05
C GLU A 12 16.30 -19.16 -2.56
N GLU A 13 16.66 -18.12 -1.80
CA GLU A 13 16.31 -18.01 -0.36
C GLU A 13 14.80 -17.92 -0.11
N SER A 14 14.03 -17.52 -1.13
CA SER A 14 12.57 -17.40 -1.04
C SER A 14 11.80 -18.63 -1.54
N LEU A 15 12.50 -19.71 -1.91
CA LEU A 15 11.89 -20.99 -2.31
C LEU A 15 11.28 -21.76 -1.13
N THR A 16 11.70 -21.47 0.09
CA THR A 16 11.10 -22.05 1.28
C THR A 16 9.87 -21.21 1.69
N PRO A 17 8.68 -21.82 1.81
CA PRO A 17 7.50 -21.11 2.29
C PRO A 17 7.71 -20.58 3.72
N ILE A 18 7.35 -19.32 3.97
CA ILE A 18 7.47 -18.71 5.30
C ILE A 18 6.43 -19.21 6.31
N HIS A 19 5.41 -19.94 5.85
CA HIS A 19 4.35 -20.47 6.67
C HIS A 19 3.87 -21.82 6.14
N PRO A 20 3.58 -22.81 7.01
CA PRO A 20 2.95 -24.06 6.60
C PRO A 20 1.68 -23.83 5.77
N GLY A 21 1.54 -24.54 4.65
CA GLY A 21 0.39 -24.42 3.76
C GLY A 21 0.49 -23.32 2.68
N PHE A 22 1.52 -22.46 2.72
CA PHE A 22 1.79 -21.55 1.60
C PHE A 22 2.34 -22.34 0.42
N LYS A 23 1.79 -22.07 -0.77
CA LYS A 23 2.31 -22.59 -2.03
C LYS A 23 3.37 -21.63 -2.58
N ILE A 24 4.36 -22.15 -3.30
CA ILE A 24 5.37 -21.31 -3.95
C ILE A 24 4.88 -20.92 -5.35
N PHE A 25 4.95 -19.63 -5.65
CA PHE A 25 4.85 -19.08 -7.00
C PHE A 25 6.25 -18.66 -7.46
N ASN A 26 6.89 -19.54 -8.23
CA ASN A 26 8.28 -19.36 -8.64
C ASN A 26 8.40 -18.29 -9.75
N GLN A 27 9.13 -17.23 -9.45
CA GLN A 27 9.45 -16.11 -10.35
C GLN A 27 10.97 -15.91 -10.47
N ILE A 28 11.78 -16.87 -10.03
CA ILE A 28 13.24 -16.88 -10.19
C ILE A 28 13.54 -16.96 -11.69
N GLY A 29 14.36 -16.04 -12.19
CA GLY A 29 14.73 -15.96 -13.61
C GLY A 29 13.82 -15.06 -14.47
N LYS A 30 12.82 -14.39 -13.89
CA LYS A 30 11.99 -13.43 -14.63
C LYS A 30 12.63 -12.03 -14.66
N PRO A 31 12.67 -11.34 -15.82
CA PRO A 31 13.44 -10.11 -16.00
C PRO A 31 12.74 -8.83 -15.49
N TYR A 32 11.67 -8.94 -14.71
CA TYR A 32 10.77 -7.81 -14.40
C TYR A 32 11.30 -6.83 -13.35
N LEU A 33 12.60 -6.52 -13.30
CA LEU A 33 13.22 -5.73 -12.21
C LEU A 33 12.41 -4.50 -11.79
N ASP A 34 11.90 -3.73 -12.75
CA ASP A 34 11.18 -2.47 -12.51
C ASP A 34 9.66 -2.64 -12.33
N GLU A 35 9.10 -3.77 -12.74
CA GLU A 35 7.63 -4.01 -12.81
C GLU A 35 7.18 -5.20 -11.94
N ARG A 36 8.09 -5.80 -11.16
CA ARG A 36 7.94 -7.11 -10.48
C ARG A 36 6.55 -7.37 -9.94
N GLU A 37 6.09 -6.57 -8.97
CA GLU A 37 4.82 -6.81 -8.28
C GLU A 37 3.61 -6.81 -9.24
N THR A 38 3.59 -5.90 -10.21
CA THR A 38 2.51 -5.84 -11.21
C THR A 38 2.57 -7.04 -12.15
N SER A 39 3.76 -7.36 -12.65
CA SER A 39 3.96 -8.52 -13.53
C SER A 39 3.64 -9.84 -12.84
N HIS A 40 4.05 -10.02 -11.59
CA HIS A 40 3.76 -11.23 -10.83
C HIS A 40 2.26 -11.44 -10.63
N MET A 41 1.49 -10.37 -10.32
CA MET A 41 0.02 -10.47 -10.22
C MET A 41 -0.64 -10.85 -11.55
N ILE A 42 -0.14 -10.29 -12.67
CA ILE A 42 -0.62 -10.61 -14.01
C ILE A 42 -0.29 -12.07 -14.37
N ASP A 43 0.97 -12.48 -14.23
CA ASP A 43 1.44 -13.83 -14.50
C ASP A 43 0.72 -14.85 -13.63
N PHE A 44 0.47 -14.54 -12.35
CA PHE A 44 -0.23 -15.42 -11.42
C PHE A 44 -1.66 -15.71 -11.88
N PHE A 45 -2.38 -14.68 -12.33
CA PHE A 45 -3.73 -14.84 -12.87
C PHE A 45 -3.74 -15.53 -14.23
N ASP A 46 -2.85 -15.13 -15.14
CA ASP A 46 -2.80 -15.65 -16.52
C ASP A 46 -2.34 -17.12 -16.57
N ALA A 47 -1.49 -17.56 -15.63
CA ALA A 47 -1.14 -18.96 -15.45
C ALA A 47 -2.27 -19.81 -14.84
N GLY A 48 -3.41 -19.20 -14.51
CA GLY A 48 -4.61 -19.90 -14.03
C GLY A 48 -4.50 -20.39 -12.59
N HIS A 49 -3.68 -19.77 -11.74
CA HIS A 49 -3.61 -20.14 -10.31
C HIS A 49 -4.87 -19.78 -9.54
N VAL A 50 -5.58 -18.73 -9.94
CA VAL A 50 -6.86 -18.30 -9.37
C VAL A 50 -7.99 -19.05 -10.07
N LYS A 51 -8.81 -19.80 -9.31
CA LYS A 51 -9.94 -20.57 -9.84
C LYS A 51 -11.27 -19.92 -9.47
N ASP A 52 -12.27 -20.10 -10.34
CA ASP A 52 -13.65 -19.67 -10.08
C ASP A 52 -14.38 -20.73 -9.25
N ASP A 53 -13.94 -20.90 -8.00
CA ASP A 53 -14.40 -21.94 -7.07
C ASP A 53 -14.90 -21.36 -5.74
N GLY A 54 -15.07 -20.04 -5.69
CA GLY A 54 -15.48 -19.30 -4.50
C GLY A 54 -14.39 -19.08 -3.46
N ASN A 55 -13.21 -19.71 -3.58
CA ASN A 55 -12.12 -19.54 -2.61
C ASN A 55 -11.40 -18.20 -2.77
N PHE A 56 -10.76 -17.78 -1.68
CA PHE A 56 -9.84 -16.65 -1.73
C PHE A 56 -8.47 -17.10 -2.24
N TYR A 57 -7.83 -16.22 -3.00
CA TYR A 57 -6.46 -16.37 -3.47
C TYR A 57 -5.67 -15.11 -3.14
N SER A 58 -4.47 -15.30 -2.61
CA SER A 58 -3.57 -14.22 -2.24
C SER A 58 -2.17 -14.48 -2.77
N LEU A 59 -1.56 -13.45 -3.33
CA LEU A 59 -0.16 -13.45 -3.74
C LEU A 59 0.64 -12.58 -2.77
N VAL A 60 1.58 -13.17 -2.05
CA VAL A 60 2.30 -12.52 -0.95
C VAL A 60 3.80 -12.62 -1.10
N SER A 61 4.55 -11.68 -0.52
CA SER A 61 6.01 -11.77 -0.48
C SER A 61 6.49 -12.61 0.72
N PRO A 62 7.74 -13.07 0.73
CA PRO A 62 8.36 -13.70 1.90
C PRO A 62 8.38 -12.83 3.17
N LYS A 63 8.11 -11.52 3.04
CA LYS A 63 8.06 -10.59 4.19
C LYS A 63 6.65 -10.38 4.74
N PHE A 64 5.64 -11.06 4.22
CA PHE A 64 4.22 -10.80 4.52
C PHE A 64 3.89 -10.83 6.01
N ILE A 65 4.19 -11.94 6.69
CA ILE A 65 3.88 -12.11 8.13
C ILE A 65 4.62 -11.08 8.98
N ASN A 66 5.92 -10.91 8.73
CA ASN A 66 6.75 -9.94 9.45
C ASN A 66 6.26 -8.50 9.28
N LYS A 67 5.84 -8.13 8.06
CA LYS A 67 5.32 -6.79 7.77
C LYS A 67 3.95 -6.55 8.39
N LEU A 68 3.09 -7.58 8.44
CA LEU A 68 1.74 -7.41 8.94
C LEU A 68 1.70 -7.24 10.46
N LYS A 69 2.64 -7.87 11.19
CA LYS A 69 2.72 -7.85 12.67
C LYS A 69 1.45 -8.35 13.34
N VAL A 70 0.83 -9.36 12.72
CA VAL A 70 -0.39 -10.02 13.16
C VAL A 70 -0.16 -11.53 13.06
N ASP A 71 -0.76 -12.30 13.97
CA ASP A 71 -0.71 -13.76 13.92
C ASP A 71 -1.42 -14.29 12.66
N PHE A 72 -0.84 -15.29 12.00
CA PHE A 72 -1.46 -15.86 10.80
C PHE A 72 -2.80 -16.56 11.09
N THR A 73 -2.98 -17.06 12.31
CA THR A 73 -4.25 -17.62 12.79
C THR A 73 -5.35 -16.56 12.78
N ASP A 74 -5.05 -15.34 13.23
CA ASP A 74 -6.00 -14.22 13.21
C ASP A 74 -6.38 -13.81 11.79
N ILE A 75 -5.41 -13.86 10.85
CA ILE A 75 -5.66 -13.61 9.42
C ILE A 75 -6.65 -14.64 8.87
N ASN A 76 -6.45 -15.93 9.15
CA ASN A 76 -7.35 -16.98 8.68
C ASN A 76 -8.75 -16.86 9.28
N LEU A 77 -8.84 -16.60 10.59
CA LEU A 77 -10.12 -16.35 11.26
C LEU A 77 -10.84 -15.15 10.65
N PHE A 78 -10.12 -14.07 10.36
CA PHE A 78 -10.69 -12.89 9.73
C PHE A 78 -11.22 -13.18 8.32
N ILE A 79 -10.46 -13.88 7.48
CA ILE A 79 -10.91 -14.26 6.14
C ILE A 79 -12.17 -15.13 6.22
N ASN A 80 -12.18 -16.12 7.12
CA ASN A 80 -13.32 -17.02 7.27
C ASN A 80 -14.59 -16.32 7.76
N ARG A 81 -14.46 -15.29 8.61
CA ARG A 81 -15.58 -14.46 9.07
C ARG A 81 -16.09 -13.49 8.00
N ASN A 82 -15.35 -13.28 6.92
CA ASN A 82 -15.67 -12.36 5.84
C ASN A 82 -15.81 -13.12 4.51
N ASP A 83 -16.37 -14.32 4.54
CA ASP A 83 -16.60 -15.16 3.37
C ASP A 83 -17.53 -14.52 2.33
N GLY A 84 -18.43 -13.63 2.76
CA GLY A 84 -19.29 -12.84 1.88
C GLY A 84 -18.55 -11.78 1.04
N SER A 85 -17.30 -11.46 1.36
CA SER A 85 -16.52 -10.43 0.66
C SER A 85 -15.95 -10.93 -0.66
N ASP A 86 -15.78 -10.02 -1.61
CA ASP A 86 -15.05 -10.27 -2.86
C ASP A 86 -13.54 -10.09 -2.67
N LEU A 87 -13.17 -9.21 -1.73
CA LEU A 87 -11.80 -8.77 -1.44
C LEU A 87 -11.58 -8.60 0.06
N ILE A 88 -10.42 -9.08 0.51
CA ILE A 88 -9.87 -8.87 1.84
C ILE A 88 -8.57 -8.09 1.72
N LEU A 89 -8.45 -6.95 2.39
CA LEU A 89 -7.26 -6.11 2.39
C LEU A 89 -6.42 -6.34 3.65
N PHE A 90 -5.09 -6.37 3.47
CA PHE A 90 -4.11 -6.43 4.55
C PHE A 90 -3.19 -5.21 4.48
N ASN A 91 -3.38 -4.27 5.42
CA ASN A 91 -2.57 -3.06 5.45
C ASN A 91 -1.35 -3.25 6.37
N THR A 92 -0.13 -3.30 5.80
CA THR A 92 1.09 -3.50 6.61
C THR A 92 1.50 -2.30 7.43
N ASP A 93 0.97 -1.13 7.11
CA ASP A 93 1.30 0.11 7.81
C ASP A 93 0.05 0.98 7.98
N PRO A 94 -0.97 0.51 8.73
CA PRO A 94 -2.25 1.18 8.90
C PRO A 94 -2.10 2.58 9.51
N LYS A 95 -1.02 2.82 10.26
CA LYS A 95 -0.69 4.14 10.83
C LYS A 95 -0.69 5.28 9.81
N TRP A 96 -0.38 4.99 8.54
CA TRP A 96 -0.30 6.03 7.51
C TRP A 96 -1.66 6.66 7.20
N ALA A 97 -2.77 5.95 7.46
CA ALA A 97 -4.12 6.49 7.31
C ALA A 97 -4.39 7.70 8.23
N TYR A 98 -3.64 7.81 9.33
CA TYR A 98 -3.74 8.88 10.33
C TYR A 98 -2.79 10.04 10.08
N PHE A 99 -1.84 9.88 9.16
CA PHE A 99 -0.85 10.89 8.81
C PHE A 99 -1.07 11.50 7.44
N PHE A 100 -1.81 10.82 6.56
CA PHE A 100 -1.99 11.25 5.18
C PHE A 100 -3.45 11.15 4.79
N PHE A 101 -3.92 12.13 4.04
CA PHE A 101 -5.32 12.20 3.62
C PHE A 101 -5.67 11.09 2.64
N ASN A 102 -4.72 10.64 1.81
CA ASN A 102 -4.87 9.45 0.99
C ASN A 102 -3.51 8.80 0.67
N ALA A 103 -3.54 7.69 -0.06
CA ALA A 103 -2.33 6.94 -0.44
C ALA A 103 -1.40 7.71 -1.39
N TRP A 104 -1.94 8.68 -2.14
CA TRP A 104 -1.15 9.52 -3.05
C TRP A 104 -0.33 10.57 -2.29
N ASP A 105 -0.90 11.18 -1.26
CA ASP A 105 -0.18 12.14 -0.41
C ASP A 105 0.95 11.47 0.36
N GLN A 106 0.70 10.26 0.87
CA GLN A 106 1.75 9.42 1.44
C GLN A 106 2.84 9.13 0.40
N GLY A 107 2.46 8.73 -0.82
CA GLY A 107 3.41 8.48 -1.90
C GLY A 107 4.26 9.69 -2.25
N GLU A 108 3.67 10.87 -2.36
CA GLU A 108 4.38 12.13 -2.62
C GLU A 108 5.35 12.48 -1.49
N SER A 109 4.97 12.23 -0.23
CA SER A 109 5.83 12.48 0.93
C SER A 109 7.08 11.59 0.96
N PHE A 110 7.01 10.37 0.43
CA PHE A 110 8.16 9.44 0.37
C PHE A 110 8.90 9.49 -0.97
N HIS A 111 8.22 9.87 -2.04
CA HIS A 111 8.73 9.89 -3.41
C HIS A 111 8.29 11.19 -4.11
N ARG A 112 9.10 12.23 -3.97
CA ARG A 112 8.81 13.56 -4.53
C ARG A 112 8.55 13.48 -6.04
N GLY A 113 7.46 14.12 -6.47
CA GLY A 113 6.99 14.15 -7.86
C GLY A 113 6.15 12.94 -8.28
N LEU A 114 5.86 11.99 -7.39
CA LEU A 114 5.03 10.81 -7.69
C LEU A 114 3.64 11.21 -8.17
N LYS A 115 2.97 12.18 -7.53
CA LYS A 115 1.63 12.63 -7.96
C LYS A 115 1.68 13.24 -9.36
N LYS A 116 2.72 14.02 -9.68
CA LYS A 116 2.93 14.59 -11.01
C LYS A 116 3.10 13.51 -12.08
N ILE A 117 3.87 12.47 -11.78
CA ILE A 117 4.10 11.33 -12.70
C ILE A 117 2.83 10.51 -12.87
N ALA A 118 2.16 10.15 -11.77
CA ALA A 118 0.89 9.43 -11.81
C ALA A 118 -0.19 10.22 -12.56
N GLY A 119 -0.21 11.55 -12.42
CA GLY A 119 -1.13 12.45 -13.12
C GLY A 119 -0.99 12.42 -14.65
N MET A 120 0.13 11.93 -15.19
CA MET A 120 0.28 11.69 -16.64
C MET A 120 -0.71 10.63 -17.17
N LEU A 121 -1.33 9.83 -16.28
CA LEU A 121 -2.39 8.88 -16.62
C LEU A 121 -3.79 9.50 -16.73
N ASN A 122 -3.98 10.74 -16.26
CA ASN A 122 -5.25 11.49 -16.31
C ASN A 122 -5.46 12.21 -17.66
N THR A 123 -5.26 11.53 -18.79
CA THR A 123 -5.26 12.19 -20.12
C THR A 123 -6.65 12.56 -20.65
N SER A 124 -7.73 11.99 -20.12
CA SER A 124 -9.09 12.22 -20.64
C SER A 124 -10.22 11.98 -19.63
N SER A 125 -9.88 11.72 -18.37
CA SER A 125 -10.80 11.54 -17.26
C SER A 125 -10.00 11.71 -15.97
N ASN A 126 -10.66 12.02 -14.86
CA ASN A 126 -10.08 11.99 -13.51
C ASN A 126 -9.75 10.54 -13.12
N PHE A 127 -8.80 9.95 -13.85
CA PHE A 127 -8.41 8.56 -13.74
C PHE A 127 -7.84 8.27 -12.35
N ILE A 128 -7.21 9.27 -11.75
CA ILE A 128 -6.77 9.31 -10.37
C ILE A 128 -7.37 10.54 -9.70
N ARG A 129 -7.98 10.35 -8.51
CA ARG A 129 -8.55 11.43 -7.69
C ARG A 129 -7.59 11.77 -6.55
N PHE A 130 -6.71 12.74 -6.77
CA PHE A 130 -5.66 13.10 -5.80
C PHE A 130 -6.17 13.82 -4.56
N ASP A 131 -7.35 14.44 -4.62
CA ASP A 131 -7.90 15.28 -3.54
C ASP A 131 -9.04 14.59 -2.78
N SER A 132 -9.23 13.28 -2.99
CA SER A 132 -10.24 12.48 -2.30
C SER A 132 -9.64 11.70 -1.14
N ARG A 133 -10.38 11.60 -0.02
CA ARG A 133 -10.02 10.71 1.09
C ARG A 133 -10.08 9.27 0.58
N HIS A 134 -9.02 8.51 0.81
CA HIS A 134 -9.13 7.05 0.79
C HIS A 134 -9.59 6.63 2.18
N GLU A 135 -10.85 6.22 2.28
CA GLU A 135 -11.46 5.76 3.52
C GLU A 135 -10.74 4.51 4.06
N PRO A 136 -10.79 4.26 5.38
CA PRO A 136 -10.23 3.05 5.96
C PRO A 136 -10.66 1.75 5.25
N LYS A 137 -11.89 1.68 4.73
CA LYS A 137 -12.41 0.51 4.01
C LYS A 137 -11.77 0.25 2.63
N ASN A 138 -11.21 1.28 1.99
CA ASN A 138 -10.67 1.19 0.63
C ASN A 138 -9.18 1.58 0.53
N LEU A 139 -8.55 1.85 1.68
CA LEU A 139 -7.15 2.25 1.77
C LEU A 139 -6.23 1.06 2.01
N VAL A 140 -5.30 0.85 1.07
CA VAL A 140 -4.21 -0.11 1.21
C VAL A 140 -2.90 0.48 0.69
N TYR A 141 -1.84 0.33 1.47
CA TYR A 141 -0.47 0.80 1.17
C TYR A 141 0.46 -0.34 0.72
N SER A 142 -0.10 -1.49 0.37
CA SER A 142 0.67 -2.68 -0.01
C SER A 142 -0.12 -3.50 -1.04
N ASN A 143 0.57 -4.40 -1.72
CA ASN A 143 -0.06 -5.38 -2.61
C ASN A 143 -0.50 -6.65 -1.88
N TYR A 144 -0.67 -6.62 -0.55
CA TYR A 144 -1.16 -7.77 0.21
C TYR A 144 -2.69 -7.68 0.38
N TRP A 145 -3.35 -8.60 -0.30
CA TRP A 145 -4.79 -8.76 -0.27
C TRP A 145 -5.13 -10.20 -0.70
N ALA A 146 -6.31 -10.67 -0.33
CA ALA A 146 -6.85 -11.94 -0.76
C ALA A 146 -8.19 -11.68 -1.44
N ALA A 147 -8.43 -12.28 -2.61
CA ALA A 147 -9.68 -12.04 -3.33
C ALA A 147 -10.20 -13.30 -4.02
N LYS A 148 -11.50 -13.29 -4.33
CA LYS A 148 -12.12 -14.31 -5.17
C LYS A 148 -11.83 -14.05 -6.64
N TYR A 149 -12.06 -15.06 -7.48
CA TYR A 149 -11.85 -14.97 -8.93
C TYR A 149 -12.53 -13.77 -9.58
N SER A 150 -13.77 -13.48 -9.19
CA SER A 150 -14.58 -12.36 -9.70
C SER A 150 -13.85 -11.01 -9.58
N PHE A 151 -13.16 -10.77 -8.45
CA PHE A 151 -12.36 -9.58 -8.23
C PHE A 151 -11.03 -9.63 -8.99
N TRP A 152 -10.29 -10.74 -8.87
CA TRP A 152 -9.01 -10.94 -9.58
C TRP A 152 -9.14 -10.64 -11.07
N LYS A 153 -10.16 -11.20 -11.73
CA LYS A 153 -10.45 -11.00 -13.16
C LYS A 153 -10.62 -9.52 -13.51
N LYS A 154 -11.38 -8.78 -12.70
CA LYS A 154 -11.65 -7.35 -12.93
C LYS A 154 -10.42 -6.48 -12.67
N TYR A 155 -9.72 -6.74 -11.56
CA TYR A 155 -8.59 -5.92 -11.15
C TYR A 155 -7.34 -6.16 -12.01
N VAL A 156 -7.03 -7.41 -12.39
CA VAL A 156 -5.93 -7.71 -13.33
C VAL A 156 -6.17 -7.06 -14.69
N LEU A 157 -7.41 -7.00 -15.16
CA LEU A 157 -7.74 -6.25 -16.37
C LEU A 157 -7.43 -4.76 -16.23
N GLU A 158 -7.72 -4.16 -15.07
CA GLU A 158 -7.37 -2.75 -14.80
C GLU A 158 -5.85 -2.52 -14.70
N LEU A 159 -5.11 -3.44 -14.08
CA LEU A 159 -3.65 -3.42 -14.04
C LEU A 159 -3.06 -3.49 -15.46
N LYS A 160 -3.55 -4.41 -16.30
CA LYS A 160 -3.14 -4.54 -17.70
C LYS A 160 -3.42 -3.26 -18.49
N LYS A 161 -4.58 -2.65 -18.31
CA LYS A 161 -4.93 -1.36 -18.95
C LYS A 161 -4.01 -0.24 -18.51
N THR A 162 -3.75 -0.12 -17.20
CA THR A 162 -2.87 0.91 -16.65
C THR A 162 -1.44 0.74 -17.13
N ARG A 163 -0.91 -0.50 -17.08
CA ARG A 163 0.41 -0.85 -17.61
C ARG A 163 0.52 -0.51 -19.10
N LYS A 164 -0.46 -0.90 -19.92
CA LYS A 164 -0.50 -0.57 -21.35
C LYS A 164 -0.47 0.95 -21.59
N LYS A 165 -1.22 1.74 -20.81
CA LYS A 165 -1.19 3.21 -20.90
C LYS A 165 0.21 3.75 -20.67
N ILE A 166 0.94 3.27 -19.64
CA ILE A 166 2.31 3.69 -19.35
C ILE A 166 3.26 3.32 -20.50
N LEU A 167 3.18 2.06 -20.97
CA LEU A 167 4.06 1.55 -22.03
C LEU A 167 3.86 2.27 -23.38
N CYS A 168 2.63 2.68 -23.68
CA CYS A 168 2.28 3.42 -24.89
C CYS A 168 2.51 4.94 -24.78
N MET A 169 2.99 5.46 -23.64
CA MET A 169 3.35 6.87 -23.53
C MET A 169 4.55 7.22 -24.44
N LYS A 170 4.60 8.47 -24.90
CA LYS A 170 5.80 9.03 -25.53
C LYS A 170 7.02 8.85 -24.61
N ALA A 171 8.19 8.62 -25.20
CA ALA A 171 9.40 8.25 -24.47
C ALA A 171 9.81 9.29 -23.40
N ASP A 172 9.60 10.57 -23.68
CA ASP A 172 9.85 11.69 -22.78
C ASP A 172 8.97 11.65 -21.51
N LYS A 173 7.76 11.09 -21.58
CA LYS A 173 6.88 10.88 -20.43
C LYS A 173 7.13 9.54 -19.77
N LYS A 174 7.24 8.46 -20.56
CA LYS A 174 7.45 7.09 -20.07
C LYS A 174 8.66 6.99 -19.15
N LYS A 175 9.78 7.65 -19.50
CA LYS A 175 11.03 7.62 -18.72
C LYS A 175 10.86 8.03 -17.26
N TYR A 176 9.87 8.86 -16.92
CA TYR A 176 9.65 9.28 -15.52
C TYR A 176 9.14 8.14 -14.63
N PHE A 177 8.38 7.19 -15.17
CA PHE A 177 7.93 6.03 -14.42
C PHE A 177 9.11 5.11 -14.07
N TYR A 178 10.09 4.99 -14.96
CA TYR A 178 11.29 4.15 -14.78
C TYR A 178 12.48 4.91 -14.18
N ARG A 179 12.29 6.18 -13.81
CA ARG A 179 13.30 6.94 -13.07
C ARG A 179 13.37 6.41 -11.64
N LYS A 180 14.59 6.17 -11.16
CA LYS A 180 14.87 5.84 -9.76
C LYS A 180 14.25 6.87 -8.80
N ALA A 181 13.59 6.40 -7.75
CA ALA A 181 13.07 7.27 -6.70
C ALA A 181 14.21 7.82 -5.83
N GLU A 182 14.09 9.08 -5.38
CA GLU A 182 15.20 9.83 -4.72
C GLU A 182 15.83 9.09 -3.52
N ASN A 183 15.04 8.33 -2.75
CA ASN A 183 15.48 7.62 -1.56
C ASN A 183 15.26 6.10 -1.64
N HIS A 184 15.21 5.54 -2.85
CA HIS A 184 14.98 4.10 -3.04
C HIS A 184 15.77 3.54 -4.21
N PHE A 185 16.06 2.23 -4.18
CA PHE A 185 16.71 1.54 -5.30
C PHE A 185 15.76 1.27 -6.48
N ALA A 186 14.45 1.43 -6.28
CA ALA A 186 13.41 1.07 -7.24
C ALA A 186 12.96 2.32 -8.02
N PRO A 187 12.42 2.15 -9.24
CA PRO A 187 11.82 3.23 -9.99
C PRO A 187 10.49 3.70 -9.37
N ILE A 188 9.91 4.78 -9.92
CA ILE A 188 8.61 5.32 -9.49
C ILE A 188 7.43 4.37 -9.82
N TYR A 189 7.55 3.60 -10.90
CA TYR A 189 6.53 2.69 -11.41
C TYR A 189 5.81 1.85 -10.33
N PRO A 190 6.50 1.02 -9.53
CA PRO A 190 5.85 0.17 -8.53
C PRO A 190 5.06 0.98 -7.50
N PHE A 191 5.56 2.15 -7.10
CA PHE A 191 4.87 3.02 -6.15
C PHE A 191 3.58 3.61 -6.73
N VAL A 192 3.55 3.93 -8.02
CA VAL A 192 2.29 4.31 -8.68
C VAL A 192 1.32 3.14 -8.71
N MET A 193 1.78 1.96 -9.12
CA MET A 193 0.93 0.77 -9.29
C MET A 193 0.32 0.27 -7.97
N GLU A 194 1.06 0.31 -6.86
CA GLU A 194 0.56 -0.07 -5.52
C GLU A 194 -0.67 0.75 -5.10
N ARG A 195 -0.72 2.03 -5.48
CA ARG A 195 -1.82 2.96 -5.14
C ARG A 195 -3.03 2.77 -6.04
N MET A 196 -2.87 2.06 -7.16
CA MET A 196 -3.96 1.83 -8.11
C MET A 196 -5.06 0.94 -7.53
N LEU A 197 -4.76 0.07 -6.56
CA LEU A 197 -5.81 -0.70 -5.87
C LEU A 197 -6.76 0.21 -5.10
N SER A 198 -6.23 1.08 -4.24
CA SER A 198 -7.05 2.05 -3.49
C SER A 198 -7.86 2.94 -4.45
N ASN A 199 -7.22 3.43 -5.52
CA ASN A 199 -7.90 4.23 -6.54
C ASN A 199 -9.00 3.45 -7.28
N TYR A 200 -8.78 2.17 -7.56
CA TYR A 200 -9.78 1.30 -8.19
C TYR A 200 -10.98 1.08 -7.29
N LEU A 201 -10.78 0.85 -5.98
CA LEU A 201 -11.86 0.68 -5.01
C LEU A 201 -12.69 1.96 -4.84
N CYS A 202 -12.05 3.13 -4.80
CA CYS A 202 -12.76 4.42 -4.77
C CYS A 202 -13.69 4.63 -5.98
N LYS A 203 -13.33 4.07 -7.14
CA LYS A 203 -14.15 4.15 -8.37
C LYS A 203 -15.22 3.07 -8.46
N ASN A 204 -15.09 2.01 -7.68
CA ASN A 204 -15.98 0.85 -7.71
C ASN A 204 -16.52 0.59 -6.29
N PRO A 205 -17.30 1.52 -5.72
CA PRO A 205 -17.76 1.43 -4.33
C PRO A 205 -18.71 0.26 -4.05
N LYS A 206 -19.20 -0.42 -5.10
CA LYS A 206 -20.05 -1.62 -5.00
C LYS A 206 -19.26 -2.91 -4.74
N ILE A 207 -17.93 -2.89 -4.79
CA ILE A 207 -17.11 -4.06 -4.48
C ILE A 207 -17.23 -4.36 -2.99
N ASN A 208 -17.62 -5.59 -2.65
CA ASN A 208 -17.70 -5.99 -1.25
C ASN A 208 -16.30 -6.26 -0.71
N CYS A 209 -15.79 -5.35 0.12
CA CYS A 209 -14.41 -5.33 0.58
C CYS A 209 -14.36 -5.27 2.10
N SER A 210 -13.58 -6.16 2.70
CA SER A 210 -13.27 -6.11 4.14
C SER A 210 -11.80 -5.77 4.34
N ASN A 211 -11.50 -4.81 5.22
CA ASN A 211 -10.13 -4.48 5.60
C ASN A 211 -9.83 -5.09 6.98
N TYR A 212 -8.68 -5.75 7.12
CA TYR A 212 -8.27 -6.32 8.39
C TYR A 212 -8.18 -5.21 9.46
N PRO A 213 -8.95 -5.30 10.56
CA PRO A 213 -9.00 -4.25 11.56
C PRO A 213 -7.75 -4.27 12.45
N TYR A 214 -7.26 -3.09 12.78
CA TYR A 214 -6.19 -2.90 13.75
C TYR A 214 -6.73 -2.15 14.95
N SER A 215 -6.42 -2.64 16.15
CA SER A 215 -6.72 -1.90 17.38
C SER A 215 -5.86 -0.64 17.45
N LYS A 216 -6.35 0.40 18.15
CA LYS A 216 -5.59 1.64 18.40
C LYS A 216 -4.17 1.35 18.91
N LEU A 217 -4.03 0.40 19.83
CA LEU A 217 -2.74 0.03 20.40
C LEU A 217 -1.82 -0.65 19.36
N GLN A 218 -2.36 -1.49 18.47
CA GLN A 218 -1.59 -2.08 17.38
C GLN A 218 -1.08 -0.99 16.42
N VAL A 219 -1.94 -0.06 16.01
CA VAL A 219 -1.56 1.07 15.15
C VAL A 219 -0.43 1.90 15.79
N ILE A 220 -0.54 2.26 17.06
CA ILE A 220 0.49 3.01 17.80
C ILE A 220 1.81 2.22 17.87
N LYS A 221 1.76 0.91 18.17
CA LYS A 221 2.95 0.04 18.24
C LYS A 221 3.68 -0.06 16.89
N MET A 222 2.99 0.17 15.76
CA MET A 222 3.59 0.15 14.43
C MET A 222 4.35 1.44 14.07
N ALA A 223 4.21 2.52 14.84
CA ALA A 223 5.03 3.71 14.70
C ALA A 223 6.44 3.47 15.25
N THR A 224 7.46 3.87 14.49
CA THR A 224 8.88 3.60 14.82
C THR A 224 9.48 4.64 15.77
N ASN A 225 8.97 5.87 15.77
CA ASN A 225 9.49 6.95 16.62
C ASN A 225 8.45 7.43 17.65
N ILE A 226 8.94 7.99 18.75
CA ILE A 226 8.10 8.42 19.89
C ILE A 226 7.13 9.55 19.51
N THR A 227 7.55 10.45 18.61
CA THR A 227 6.71 11.56 18.15
C THR A 227 5.46 11.07 17.45
N ASP A 228 5.62 10.15 16.49
CA ASP A 228 4.49 9.54 15.78
C ASP A 228 3.60 8.75 16.75
N LYS A 229 4.16 8.07 17.76
CA LYS A 229 3.35 7.39 18.81
C LYS A 229 2.48 8.37 19.60
N ILE A 230 3.04 9.50 20.04
CA ILE A 230 2.32 10.53 20.80
C ILE A 230 1.21 11.14 19.94
N ILE A 231 1.50 11.44 18.67
CA ILE A 231 0.51 11.98 17.74
C ILE A 231 -0.62 10.99 17.53
N LEU A 232 -0.32 9.72 17.23
CA LEU A 232 -1.34 8.69 17.05
C LEU A 232 -2.19 8.52 18.30
N TRP A 233 -1.57 8.48 19.49
CA TRP A 233 -2.29 8.36 20.76
C TRP A 233 -3.32 9.50 20.94
N LYS A 234 -2.95 10.72 20.55
CA LYS A 234 -3.80 11.92 20.67
C LYS A 234 -4.88 12.03 19.59
N PHE A 235 -4.59 11.61 18.36
CA PHE A 235 -5.42 11.96 17.19
C PHE A 235 -6.19 10.81 16.56
N ILE A 236 -5.91 9.54 16.88
CA ILE A 236 -6.64 8.39 16.29
C ILE A 236 -8.16 8.55 16.44
N ASP A 237 -8.65 8.74 17.66
CA ASP A 237 -10.11 8.78 17.91
C ASP A 237 -10.79 9.96 17.22
N ILE A 238 -10.08 11.10 17.11
CA ILE A 238 -10.55 12.28 16.39
C ILE A 238 -10.66 11.97 14.90
N ILE A 239 -9.63 11.36 14.31
CA ILE A 239 -9.61 11.01 12.89
C ILE A 239 -10.68 9.96 12.58
N ASP A 240 -10.79 8.91 13.38
CA ASP A 240 -11.81 7.86 13.20
C ASP A 240 -13.22 8.45 13.28
N THR A 241 -13.47 9.39 14.20
CA THR A 241 -14.76 10.10 14.29
C THR A 241 -15.05 10.93 13.04
N LEU A 242 -14.06 11.66 12.53
CA LEU A 242 -14.23 12.49 11.33
C LEU A 242 -14.42 11.63 10.07
N ASP A 243 -13.69 10.52 9.93
CA ASP A 243 -13.88 9.55 8.84
C ASP A 243 -15.29 8.94 8.90
N ASN A 244 -15.77 8.51 10.08
CA ASN A 244 -17.11 7.93 10.25
C ASN A 244 -18.23 8.92 9.94
N ASN A 245 -18.03 10.19 10.24
CA ASN A 245 -18.98 11.26 9.94
C ASN A 245 -18.86 11.80 8.51
N ASN A 246 -17.90 11.30 7.71
CA ASN A 246 -17.53 11.83 6.39
C ASN A 246 -17.20 13.34 6.40
N ASP A 247 -16.72 13.87 7.52
CA ASP A 247 -16.29 15.28 7.62
C ASP A 247 -14.85 15.43 7.11
N TYR A 248 -14.71 15.28 5.80
CA TYR A 248 -13.40 15.31 5.14
C TYR A 248 -12.75 16.69 5.14
N LYS A 249 -13.54 17.76 5.32
CA LYS A 249 -13.01 19.13 5.42
C LYS A 249 -12.25 19.29 6.73
N SER A 250 -12.87 18.93 7.85
CA SER A 250 -12.22 18.97 9.17
C SER A 250 -11.08 17.97 9.25
N LEU A 251 -11.25 16.76 8.69
CA LEU A 251 -10.20 15.75 8.63
C LEU A 251 -8.94 16.27 7.93
N LYS A 252 -9.10 16.92 6.77
CA LYS A 252 -7.98 17.50 6.04
C LYS A 252 -7.23 18.52 6.89
N SER A 253 -7.96 19.41 7.58
CA SER A 253 -7.36 20.39 8.49
C SER A 253 -6.59 19.75 9.65
N VAL A 254 -7.12 18.66 10.23
CA VAL A 254 -6.44 17.91 11.29
C VAL A 254 -5.14 17.27 10.77
N ILE A 255 -5.18 16.65 9.58
CA ILE A 255 -4.00 16.04 8.97
C ILE A 255 -2.93 17.10 8.65
N GLU A 256 -3.30 18.25 8.08
CA GLU A 256 -2.37 19.36 7.83
C GLU A 256 -1.71 19.86 9.12
N LYS A 257 -2.46 19.94 10.22
CA LYS A 257 -1.92 20.28 11.55
C LYS A 257 -0.94 19.22 12.06
N ILE A 258 -1.25 17.94 11.89
CA ILE A 258 -0.37 16.83 12.25
C ILE A 258 0.94 16.90 11.46
N ASP A 259 0.86 17.11 10.15
CA ASP A 259 2.04 17.24 9.28
C ASP A 259 2.92 18.43 9.67
N PHE A 260 2.29 19.57 10.01
CA PHE A 260 3.02 20.71 10.55
C PHE A 260 3.79 20.34 11.84
N LEU A 261 3.14 19.66 12.80
CA LEU A 261 3.78 19.22 14.03
C LEU A 261 4.95 18.26 13.78
N ARG A 262 4.75 17.27 12.91
CA ARG A 262 5.79 16.28 12.54
C ARG A 262 6.99 16.96 11.89
N SER A 263 6.75 17.92 10.99
CA SER A 263 7.81 18.67 10.32
C SER A 263 8.63 19.51 11.29
N LYS A 264 7.98 20.15 12.28
CA LYS A 264 8.65 20.97 13.31
C LYS A 264 9.58 20.13 14.17
N VAL A 265 9.12 18.98 14.65
CA VAL A 265 9.93 18.07 15.47
C VAL A 265 11.11 17.52 14.66
N LYS A 266 10.89 17.15 13.39
CA LYS A 266 11.98 16.69 12.51
C LYS A 266 13.07 17.75 12.34
N ARG A 267 12.69 19.02 12.14
CA ARG A 267 13.65 20.14 12.05
C ARG A 267 14.42 20.36 13.36
N GLN A 268 13.74 20.34 14.50
CA GLN A 268 14.37 20.46 15.82
C GLN A 268 15.39 19.34 16.07
N ASN A 269 15.06 18.10 15.71
CA ASN A 269 15.97 16.97 15.85
C ASN A 269 17.20 17.09 14.93
N ILE A 270 17.05 17.62 13.72
CA ILE A 270 18.17 17.89 12.80
C ILE A 270 19.09 18.98 13.37
N LEU A 271 18.50 20.09 13.84
CA LEU A 271 19.26 21.18 14.47
C LEU A 271 20.00 20.71 15.73
N GLY A 272 19.33 19.93 16.58
CA GLY A 272 19.93 19.34 17.77
C GLY A 272 21.14 18.46 17.43
N ARG A 273 21.05 17.62 16.39
CA ARG A 273 22.15 16.78 15.90
C ARG A 273 23.30 17.59 15.30
N LEU A 274 22.98 18.64 14.53
CA LEU A 274 24.01 19.53 13.97
C LEU A 274 24.78 20.25 15.09
N LEU A 275 24.09 20.78 16.10
CA LEU A 275 24.71 21.45 17.24
C LEU A 275 25.57 20.50 18.09
N THR A 276 25.16 19.24 18.27
CA THR A 276 25.99 18.24 18.98
C THR A 276 27.24 17.87 18.18
N ASN A 277 27.14 17.76 16.85
CA ASN A 277 28.29 17.47 16.00
C ASN A 277 29.28 18.65 15.89
N VAL A 278 28.78 19.89 15.93
CA VAL A 278 29.64 21.09 15.96
C VAL A 278 30.40 21.18 17.29
N ASN A 279 29.76 20.87 18.42
CA ASN A 279 30.42 20.86 19.73
C ASN A 279 31.49 19.76 19.90
N LEU A 280 31.48 18.73 19.04
CA LEU A 280 32.52 17.70 18.98
C LEU A 280 33.74 18.11 18.13
N LEU A 281 33.61 19.15 17.29
CA LEU A 281 34.71 19.70 16.49
C LEU A 281 35.46 20.85 17.19
N PHE A 282 34.94 21.33 18.31
CA PHE A 282 35.53 22.38 19.15
C PHE A 282 36.00 21.87 20.53
N LYS A 283 36.20 20.56 20.66
CA LYS A 283 36.92 19.91 21.76
C LYS A 283 38.09 19.12 21.20
#